data_AF-A0A9Q8HQJ0-F1
#
_entry.id   AF-A0A9Q8HQJ0-F1
#
_cell.length_a   1.000
_cell.length_b   1.000
_cell.length_c   1.000
_cell.angle_alpha   90.00
_cell.angle_beta   90.00
_cell.angle_gamma   90.00
#
_symmetry.space_group_name_H-M   'P 1'
#
loop_
_entity.id
_entity.type
_entity.pdbx_description
1 polymer ?
#
loop_
_entity_poly.entity_id
_entity_poly.type
_entity_poly.pdbx_seq_one_letter_code
_entity_poly.pdbx_strand_id
1 'polypeptide(L)'
;MMAMKKFKNTAVTLLAGLGVLGGANAALYQEVSTSVEQISSLSSTQGRSVDVFSAVNRLVASMQKMNLTVKAKLKRIDQDEFEHLLFIKQSLDLGFYILTQRYEDEIYTQFTSEFRAFSAARTQFKMYLLQVQERLYGVEIAQFDDISLTEQDVQEMNQAVNQQYGVS
;
A
#
# COMPACT_ATOMS: atom_id res chain seq x y z
N MET A 1 -26.59 1.59 8.30
CA MET A 1 -26.38 2.43 7.09
C MET A 1 -25.67 3.78 7.34
N MET A 2 -25.45 4.24 8.58
CA MET A 2 -24.85 5.55 8.86
C MET A 2 -23.31 5.60 8.79
N ALA A 3 -22.62 4.48 9.07
CA ALA A 3 -21.15 4.42 9.09
C ALA A 3 -20.53 4.58 7.69
N MET A 4 -21.16 4.01 6.66
CA MET A 4 -20.65 4.02 5.28
C MET A 4 -20.71 5.41 4.62
N LYS A 5 -21.70 6.25 5.02
CA LYS A 5 -21.81 7.64 4.55
C LYS A 5 -20.79 8.57 5.21
N LYS A 6 -20.52 8.40 6.51
CA LYS A 6 -19.48 9.18 7.20
C LYS A 6 -18.08 8.89 6.63
N PHE A 7 -17.80 7.62 6.32
CA PHE A 7 -16.51 7.20 5.76
C PHE A 7 -16.26 7.70 4.33
N LYS A 8 -17.30 7.74 3.48
CA LYS A 8 -17.23 8.30 2.12
C LYS A 8 -16.84 9.78 2.11
N ASN A 9 -17.33 10.56 3.07
CA ASN A 9 -16.99 11.99 3.18
C ASN A 9 -15.57 12.19 3.73
N THR A 10 -15.12 11.37 4.68
CA THR A 10 -13.75 11.47 5.23
C THR A 10 -12.68 11.18 4.16
N ALA A 11 -12.89 10.18 3.29
CA ALA A 11 -11.93 9.88 2.22
C ALA A 11 -11.79 11.03 1.19
N VAL A 12 -12.92 11.59 0.73
CA VAL A 12 -12.93 12.70 -0.25
C VAL A 12 -12.42 14.01 0.36
N THR A 13 -12.71 14.28 1.64
CA THR A 13 -12.22 15.49 2.34
C THR A 13 -10.74 15.41 2.71
N LEU A 14 -10.17 14.21 2.97
CA LEU A 14 -8.71 14.09 3.15
C LEU A 14 -7.93 14.21 1.82
N LEU A 15 -8.49 13.75 0.69
CA LEU A 15 -7.85 13.84 -0.64
C LEU A 15 -7.70 15.29 -1.11
N ALA A 16 -8.64 16.18 -0.75
CA ALA A 16 -8.53 17.62 -0.98
C ALA A 16 -7.41 18.30 -0.15
N GLY A 17 -6.95 17.66 0.95
CA GLY A 17 -5.84 18.13 1.77
C GLY A 17 -4.46 17.95 1.11
N LEU A 18 -4.36 17.20 0.01
CA LEU A 18 -3.10 16.97 -0.74
C LEU A 18 -2.62 18.18 -1.55
N GLY A 19 -3.37 19.28 -1.59
CA GLY A 19 -3.05 20.51 -2.32
C GLY A 19 -1.83 21.30 -1.79
N VAL A 20 -1.11 20.80 -0.78
CA VAL A 20 0.03 21.51 -0.14
C VAL A 20 1.40 21.10 -0.72
N LEU A 21 1.46 20.21 -1.70
CA LEU A 21 2.73 19.67 -2.19
C LEU A 21 3.26 20.43 -3.42
N GLY A 22 4.22 21.33 -3.20
CA GLY A 22 5.04 21.91 -4.26
C GLY A 22 6.13 20.94 -4.72
N GLY A 23 6.09 20.48 -5.98
CA GLY A 23 7.18 19.74 -6.62
C GLY A 23 6.72 18.65 -7.60
N ALA A 24 7.65 18.12 -8.42
CA ALA A 24 7.36 17.11 -9.46
C ALA A 24 6.76 15.79 -8.91
N ASN A 25 6.95 15.50 -7.62
CA ASN A 25 6.36 14.32 -6.95
C ASN A 25 4.88 14.50 -6.59
N ALA A 26 4.42 15.73 -6.38
CA ALA A 26 3.04 16.02 -6.02
C ALA A 26 2.06 15.59 -7.11
N ALA A 27 2.46 15.77 -8.37
CA ALA A 27 1.67 15.32 -9.52
C ALA A 27 1.48 13.80 -9.53
N LEU A 28 2.50 13.01 -9.18
CA LEU A 28 2.41 11.55 -9.11
C LEU A 28 1.52 11.08 -7.95
N TYR A 29 1.64 11.72 -6.79
CA TYR A 29 0.80 11.44 -5.63
C TYR A 29 -0.67 11.76 -5.91
N GLN A 30 -0.92 12.88 -6.61
CA GLN A 30 -2.24 13.25 -7.08
C GLN A 30 -2.78 12.27 -8.13
N GLU A 31 -1.95 11.79 -9.05
CA GLU A 31 -2.33 10.83 -10.09
C GLU A 31 -2.80 9.50 -9.50
N VAL A 32 -2.06 8.96 -8.51
CA VAL A 32 -2.44 7.73 -7.78
C VAL A 32 -3.75 7.95 -7.03
N SER A 33 -3.88 9.07 -6.33
CA SER A 33 -5.07 9.43 -5.56
C SER A 33 -6.31 9.56 -6.45
N THR A 34 -6.20 10.29 -7.56
CA THR A 34 -7.26 10.48 -8.56
C THR A 34 -7.66 9.14 -9.19
N SER A 35 -6.70 8.24 -9.43
CA SER A 35 -6.98 6.92 -10.01
C SER A 35 -7.78 6.04 -9.06
N VAL A 36 -7.50 6.09 -7.75
CA VAL A 36 -8.30 5.40 -6.72
C VAL A 36 -9.72 5.99 -6.65
N GLU A 37 -9.86 7.32 -6.71
CA GLU A 37 -11.19 7.96 -6.78
C GLU A 37 -11.98 7.52 -8.01
N GLN A 38 -11.32 7.43 -9.17
CA GLN A 38 -11.94 6.96 -10.40
C GLN A 38 -12.45 5.52 -10.25
N ILE A 39 -11.64 4.62 -9.68
CA ILE A 39 -12.06 3.23 -9.40
C ILE A 39 -13.24 3.21 -8.45
N SER A 40 -13.21 3.99 -7.37
CA SER A 40 -14.30 4.09 -6.39
C SER A 40 -15.60 4.61 -7.02
N SER A 41 -15.49 5.65 -7.85
CA SER A 41 -16.61 6.25 -8.57
C SER A 41 -17.25 5.24 -9.52
N LEU A 42 -16.47 4.63 -10.42
CA LEU A 42 -16.92 3.61 -11.36
C LEU A 42 -17.54 2.41 -10.65
N SER A 43 -16.93 1.98 -9.55
CA SER A 43 -17.45 0.88 -8.72
C SER A 43 -18.79 1.21 -8.08
N SER A 44 -19.03 2.49 -7.76
CA SER A 44 -20.24 2.95 -7.08
C SER A 44 -21.44 3.20 -8.00
N THR A 45 -21.19 3.47 -9.28
CA THR A 45 -22.24 3.73 -10.29
C THR A 45 -22.65 2.48 -11.06
N GLN A 46 -22.27 1.27 -10.60
CA GLN A 46 -22.39 0.01 -11.35
C GLN A 46 -21.70 0.08 -12.73
N GLY A 47 -20.54 0.74 -12.79
CA GLY A 47 -19.69 0.71 -13.97
C GLY A 47 -19.35 -0.74 -14.34
N ARG A 48 -19.24 -1.00 -15.65
CA ARG A 48 -18.90 -2.33 -16.15
C ARG A 48 -17.53 -2.72 -15.58
N SER A 49 -17.37 -3.98 -15.17
CA SER A 49 -16.10 -4.50 -14.64
C SER A 49 -14.91 -4.17 -15.54
N VAL A 50 -15.08 -4.26 -16.86
CA VAL A 50 -14.08 -3.85 -17.87
C VAL A 50 -13.58 -2.41 -17.67
N ASP A 51 -14.46 -1.46 -17.41
CA ASP A 51 -14.10 -0.05 -17.23
C ASP A 51 -13.34 0.16 -15.91
N VAL A 52 -13.75 -0.56 -14.86
CA VAL A 52 -13.05 -0.57 -13.56
C VAL A 52 -11.64 -1.12 -13.72
N PHE A 53 -11.48 -2.28 -14.36
CA PHE A 53 -10.16 -2.90 -14.52
C PHE A 53 -9.26 -2.16 -15.53
N SER A 54 -9.84 -1.43 -16.49
CA SER A 54 -9.09 -0.45 -17.28
C SER A 54 -8.52 0.66 -16.41
N ALA A 55 -9.30 1.19 -15.45
CA ALA A 55 -8.80 2.17 -14.49
C ALA A 55 -7.75 1.57 -13.53
N VAL A 56 -7.91 0.31 -13.12
CA VAL A 56 -6.89 -0.42 -12.33
C VAL A 56 -5.56 -0.50 -13.08
N ASN A 57 -5.56 -0.81 -14.38
CA ASN A 57 -4.32 -0.85 -15.17
C ASN A 57 -3.62 0.50 -15.25
N ARG A 58 -4.37 1.60 -15.36
CA ARG A 58 -3.80 2.96 -15.28
C ARG A 58 -3.18 3.20 -13.90
N LEU A 59 -3.90 2.87 -12.83
CA LEU A 59 -3.38 2.96 -11.46
C LEU A 59 -2.07 2.18 -11.29
N VAL A 60 -1.99 0.96 -11.82
CA VAL A 60 -0.77 0.13 -11.78
C VAL A 60 0.41 0.87 -12.40
N ALA A 61 0.23 1.48 -13.57
CA ALA A 61 1.31 2.23 -14.24
C ALA A 61 1.76 3.44 -13.40
N SER A 62 0.83 4.19 -12.82
CA SER A 62 1.15 5.32 -11.92
C SER A 62 1.86 4.84 -10.66
N MET A 63 1.43 3.71 -10.08
CA MET A 63 2.07 3.09 -8.92
C MET A 63 3.48 2.59 -9.21
N GLN A 64 3.73 2.03 -10.38
CA GLN A 64 5.08 1.61 -10.78
C GLN A 64 6.04 2.80 -10.81
N LYS A 65 5.62 3.93 -11.38
CA LYS A 65 6.39 5.19 -11.36
C LYS A 65 6.61 5.68 -9.93
N MET A 66 5.57 5.71 -9.11
CA MET A 66 5.66 6.12 -7.71
C MET A 66 6.62 5.22 -6.92
N ASN A 67 6.55 3.90 -7.11
CA ASN A 67 7.45 2.94 -6.48
C ASN A 67 8.91 3.19 -6.84
N LEU A 68 9.21 3.53 -8.10
CA LEU A 68 10.57 3.89 -8.52
C LEU A 68 11.03 5.20 -7.85
N THR A 69 10.16 6.21 -7.79
CA THR A 69 10.45 7.50 -7.13
C THR A 69 10.73 7.32 -5.64
N VAL A 70 9.88 6.58 -4.93
CA VAL A 70 10.06 6.30 -3.49
C VAL A 70 11.34 5.50 -3.27
N LYS A 71 11.58 4.46 -4.06
CA LYS A 71 12.82 3.66 -4.01
C LYS A 71 14.07 4.54 -4.13
N ALA A 72 14.08 5.46 -5.10
CA ALA A 72 15.20 6.37 -5.33
C ALA A 72 15.43 7.36 -4.17
N LYS A 73 14.38 7.63 -3.38
CA LYS A 73 14.39 8.60 -2.29
C LYS A 73 14.33 8.01 -0.88
N LEU A 74 14.38 6.68 -0.72
CA LEU A 74 14.24 5.99 0.57
C LEU A 74 15.01 6.64 1.74
N LYS A 75 16.25 7.06 1.47
CA LYS A 75 17.14 7.67 2.49
C LYS A 75 16.89 9.16 2.76
N ARG A 76 16.06 9.83 1.94
CA ARG A 76 15.84 11.28 1.91
C ARG A 76 14.41 11.70 2.23
N ILE A 77 13.45 10.78 2.20
CA ILE A 77 12.06 11.04 2.60
C ILE A 77 12.07 11.53 4.05
N ASP A 78 11.51 12.69 4.34
CA ASP A 78 11.37 13.19 5.71
C ASP A 78 10.05 12.72 6.34
N GLN A 79 9.79 13.16 7.56
CA GLN A 79 8.56 12.79 8.28
C GLN A 79 7.31 13.30 7.57
N ASP A 80 7.34 14.53 7.04
CA ASP A 80 6.20 15.12 6.34
C ASP A 80 5.90 14.37 5.04
N GLU A 81 6.92 14.08 4.21
CA GLU A 81 6.74 13.27 3.00
C GLU A 81 6.29 11.85 3.36
N PHE A 82 6.75 11.28 4.48
CA PHE A 82 6.31 9.96 4.93
C PHE A 82 4.82 9.91 5.32
N GLU A 83 4.31 10.90 6.06
CA GLU A 83 2.87 10.98 6.38
C GLU A 83 2.00 11.05 5.13
N HIS A 84 2.44 11.79 4.10
CA HIS A 84 1.74 11.81 2.81
C HIS A 84 1.75 10.45 2.11
N LEU A 85 2.87 9.72 2.16
CA LEU A 85 2.95 8.38 1.61
C LEU A 85 2.06 7.37 2.36
N LEU A 86 1.92 7.52 3.68
CA LEU A 86 0.96 6.74 4.47
C LEU A 86 -0.47 7.02 4.05
N PHE A 87 -0.81 8.26 3.73
CA PHE A 87 -2.13 8.60 3.20
C PHE A 87 -2.42 7.94 1.84
N ILE A 88 -1.43 7.93 0.94
CA ILE A 88 -1.53 7.21 -0.33
C ILE A 88 -1.74 5.71 -0.09
N LYS A 89 -1.01 5.10 0.87
CA LYS A 89 -1.20 3.70 1.25
C LYS A 89 -2.64 3.42 1.67
N GLN A 90 -3.23 4.28 2.51
CA GLN A 90 -4.62 4.12 2.94
C GLN A 90 -5.59 4.17 1.76
N SER A 91 -5.37 5.08 0.81
CA SER A 91 -6.17 5.18 -0.42
C SER A 91 -6.08 3.92 -1.27
N LEU A 92 -4.87 3.36 -1.44
CA LEU A 92 -4.65 2.10 -2.16
C LEU A 92 -5.31 0.91 -1.46
N ASP A 93 -5.26 0.85 -0.13
CA ASP A 93 -5.92 -0.19 0.66
C ASP A 93 -7.45 -0.09 0.54
N LEU A 94 -8.02 1.11 0.46
CA LEU A 94 -9.44 1.32 0.14
C LEU A 94 -9.79 0.82 -1.26
N GLY A 95 -8.99 1.15 -2.27
CA GLY A 95 -9.21 0.65 -3.64
C GLY A 95 -9.19 -0.88 -3.70
N PHE A 96 -8.23 -1.51 -3.02
CA PHE A 96 -8.15 -2.96 -2.90
C PHE A 96 -9.39 -3.57 -2.22
N TYR A 97 -9.84 -2.97 -1.13
CA TYR A 97 -11.07 -3.39 -0.45
C TYR A 97 -12.30 -3.28 -1.36
N ILE A 98 -12.46 -2.17 -2.09
CA ILE A 98 -13.60 -1.99 -3.01
C ILE A 98 -13.60 -3.06 -4.10
N LEU A 99 -12.45 -3.34 -4.70
CA LEU A 99 -12.31 -4.34 -5.76
C LEU A 99 -12.66 -5.74 -5.25
N THR A 100 -12.07 -6.15 -4.12
CA THR A 100 -12.32 -7.47 -3.53
C THR A 100 -13.75 -7.66 -3.04
N GLN A 101 -14.43 -6.61 -2.58
CA GLN A 101 -15.80 -6.73 -2.10
C GLN A 101 -16.87 -6.72 -3.20
N ARG A 102 -16.58 -6.12 -4.37
CA ARG A 102 -17.58 -5.90 -5.42
C ARG A 102 -17.36 -6.73 -6.68
N TYR A 103 -16.12 -7.16 -6.91
CA TYR A 103 -15.70 -7.78 -8.17
C TYR A 103 -14.94 -9.08 -7.93
N GLU A 104 -15.17 -9.75 -6.80
CA GLU A 104 -14.42 -10.97 -6.44
C GLU A 104 -14.52 -12.04 -7.54
N ASP A 105 -15.73 -12.33 -8.00
CA ASP A 105 -15.97 -13.31 -9.05
C ASP A 105 -15.29 -12.92 -10.36
N GLU A 106 -15.41 -11.65 -10.79
CA GLU A 106 -14.78 -11.16 -12.01
C GLU A 106 -13.25 -11.11 -11.92
N ILE A 107 -12.69 -10.86 -10.74
CA ILE A 107 -11.24 -10.94 -10.48
C ILE A 107 -10.76 -12.36 -10.78
N TYR A 108 -11.42 -13.38 -10.26
CA TYR A 108 -10.96 -14.76 -10.39
C TYR A 108 -11.31 -15.42 -11.73
N THR A 109 -12.25 -14.84 -12.48
CA THR A 109 -12.67 -15.38 -13.79
C THR A 109 -12.07 -14.66 -14.98
N GLN A 110 -11.90 -13.33 -14.93
CA GLN A 110 -11.52 -12.53 -16.10
C GLN A 110 -10.34 -11.58 -15.84
N PHE A 111 -10.24 -10.95 -14.67
CA PHE A 111 -9.30 -9.85 -14.43
C PHE A 111 -8.18 -10.21 -13.43
N THR A 112 -7.83 -11.49 -13.37
CA THR A 112 -6.83 -12.00 -12.40
C THR A 112 -5.46 -11.34 -12.62
N SER A 113 -5.05 -11.13 -13.87
CA SER A 113 -3.78 -10.48 -14.20
C SER A 113 -3.69 -9.05 -13.69
N GLU A 114 -4.72 -8.26 -13.93
CA GLU A 114 -4.83 -6.85 -13.58
C GLU A 114 -4.83 -6.70 -12.06
N PHE A 115 -5.65 -7.52 -11.39
CA PHE A 115 -5.73 -7.50 -9.94
C PHE A 115 -4.42 -7.95 -9.29
N ARG A 116 -3.74 -8.98 -9.82
CA ARG A 116 -2.42 -9.41 -9.34
C ARG A 116 -1.37 -8.32 -9.52
N ALA A 117 -1.35 -7.64 -10.66
CA ALA A 117 -0.42 -6.54 -10.92
C ALA A 117 -0.63 -5.39 -9.93
N PHE A 118 -1.89 -5.03 -9.65
CA PHE A 118 -2.23 -4.05 -8.63
C PHE A 118 -1.80 -4.49 -7.22
N SER A 119 -2.09 -5.73 -6.85
CA SER A 119 -1.70 -6.27 -5.55
C SER A 119 -0.18 -6.25 -5.37
N ALA A 120 0.58 -6.66 -6.38
CA ALA A 120 2.05 -6.64 -6.36
C ALA A 120 2.62 -5.23 -6.25
N ALA A 121 2.12 -4.28 -7.05
CA ALA A 121 2.54 -2.88 -6.96
C ALA A 121 2.26 -2.27 -5.58
N ARG A 122 1.10 -2.60 -4.98
CA ARG A 122 0.71 -2.17 -3.63
C ARG A 122 1.62 -2.77 -2.56
N THR A 123 1.92 -4.06 -2.63
CA THR A 123 2.83 -4.71 -1.69
C THR A 123 4.24 -4.11 -1.77
N GLN A 124 4.75 -3.88 -2.98
CA GLN A 124 6.05 -3.23 -3.16
C GLN A 124 6.11 -1.84 -2.51
N PHE A 125 5.04 -1.05 -2.67
CA PHE A 125 4.92 0.26 -2.04
C PHE A 125 4.99 0.15 -0.51
N LYS A 126 4.21 -0.77 0.09
CA LYS A 126 4.22 -1.02 1.54
C LYS A 126 5.60 -1.39 2.06
N MET A 127 6.35 -2.22 1.33
CA MET A 127 7.72 -2.58 1.70
C MET A 127 8.67 -1.38 1.73
N TYR A 128 8.50 -0.42 0.81
CA TYR A 128 9.27 0.82 0.86
C TYR A 128 8.87 1.71 2.02
N LEU A 129 7.58 1.78 2.35
CA LEU A 129 7.14 2.55 3.52
C LEU A 129 7.69 1.97 4.82
N LEU A 130 7.74 0.64 4.94
CA LEU A 130 8.37 -0.01 6.09
C LEU A 130 9.83 0.41 6.25
N GLN A 131 10.62 0.40 5.17
CA GLN A 131 12.03 0.84 5.22
C GLN A 131 12.17 2.31 5.62
N VAL A 132 11.24 3.18 5.19
CA VAL A 132 11.24 4.59 5.61
C VAL A 132 10.87 4.71 7.09
N GLN A 133 9.86 3.95 7.54
CA GLN A 133 9.44 3.91 8.95
C GLN A 133 10.60 3.47 9.85
N GLU A 134 11.27 2.37 9.50
CA GLU A 134 12.44 1.85 10.23
C GLU A 134 13.56 2.88 10.35
N ARG A 135 13.78 3.68 9.30
CA ARG A 135 14.81 4.73 9.33
C ARG A 135 14.38 5.94 10.16
N LEU A 136 13.12 6.37 10.09
CA LEU A 136 12.63 7.56 10.78
C LEU A 136 12.40 7.33 12.27
N TYR A 137 11.87 6.16 12.63
CA TYR A 137 11.39 5.86 13.98
C TYR A 137 12.13 4.71 14.66
N GLY A 138 13.06 4.06 13.94
CA GLY A 138 13.70 2.82 14.39
C GLY A 138 12.87 1.59 14.06
N VAL A 139 13.42 0.40 14.34
CA VAL A 139 12.70 -0.86 14.23
C VAL A 139 11.72 -0.97 15.39
N GLU A 140 10.42 -1.03 15.09
CA GLU A 140 9.40 -1.32 16.09
C GLU A 140 9.52 -2.79 16.50
N ILE A 141 10.15 -3.06 17.65
CA ILE A 141 10.15 -4.39 18.25
C ILE A 141 8.74 -4.59 18.81
N ALA A 142 7.89 -5.30 18.06
CA ALA A 142 6.63 -5.78 18.60
C ALA A 142 6.92 -6.77 19.73
N GLN A 143 6.82 -6.31 20.98
CA GLN A 143 6.71 -7.19 22.13
C GLN A 143 5.34 -7.84 22.08
N PHE A 144 5.30 -9.11 21.71
CA PHE A 144 4.15 -9.95 21.98
C PHE A 144 4.34 -10.48 23.40
N ASP A 145 3.44 -10.11 24.33
CA ASP A 145 3.50 -10.59 25.73
C ASP A 145 3.46 -12.13 25.83
N ASP A 146 3.00 -12.80 24.77
CA ASP A 146 2.94 -14.27 24.63
C ASP A 146 4.11 -14.90 23.85
N ILE A 147 5.09 -14.12 23.37
CA ILE A 147 6.27 -14.64 22.67
C ILE A 147 7.53 -14.19 23.40
N SER A 148 7.82 -14.84 24.53
CA SER A 148 9.14 -14.81 25.14
C SER A 148 10.00 -15.92 24.50
N LEU A 149 11.04 -15.54 23.77
CA LEU A 149 12.09 -16.49 23.40
C LEU A 149 12.90 -16.81 24.66
N THR A 150 12.90 -18.06 25.08
CA THR A 150 13.78 -18.52 26.15
C THR A 150 15.22 -18.59 25.64
N GLU A 151 16.20 -18.59 26.53
CA GLU A 151 17.61 -18.80 26.14
C GLU A 151 17.80 -20.10 25.34
N GLN A 152 16.97 -21.11 25.63
CA GLN A 152 16.98 -22.37 24.92
C GLN A 152 16.51 -22.22 23.46
N ASP A 153 15.43 -21.46 23.22
CA ASP A 153 14.93 -21.19 21.86
C ASP A 153 15.98 -20.45 21.01
N VAL A 154 16.71 -19.51 21.62
CA VAL A 154 17.79 -18.78 20.97
C VAL A 154 18.98 -19.70 20.66
N GLN A 155 19.32 -20.62 21.55
CA GLN A 155 20.38 -21.60 21.32
C GLN A 155 20.02 -22.60 20.22
N GLU A 156 18.77 -23.08 20.18
CA GLU A 156 18.29 -24.00 19.13
C GLU A 156 18.27 -23.31 17.76
N MET A 157 17.86 -22.05 17.68
CA MET A 157 17.96 -21.26 16.44
C MET A 157 19.41 -21.05 16.00
N ASN A 158 20.32 -20.70 16.92
CA ASN A 158 21.73 -20.51 16.59
C ASN A 158 22.39 -21.82 16.14
N GLN A 159 22.03 -22.96 16.76
CA GLN A 159 22.51 -24.27 16.33
C GLN A 159 21.97 -24.65 14.95
N ALA A 160 20.70 -24.38 14.66
CA ALA A 160 20.10 -24.63 13.34
C ALA A 160 20.77 -23.77 12.24
N VAL A 161 21.04 -22.50 12.52
CA VAL A 161 21.76 -21.60 11.61
C VAL A 161 23.21 -22.06 11.39
N ASN A 162 23.91 -22.45 12.45
CA ASN A 162 25.29 -22.94 12.35
C ASN A 162 25.39 -24.29 11.63
N GLN A 163 24.40 -25.17 11.77
CA GLN A 163 24.33 -26.43 11.02
C GLN A 163 24.02 -26.22 9.53
N GLN A 164 23.25 -25.18 9.19
CA GLN A 164 22.85 -24.91 7.81
C GLN A 164 23.87 -24.09 7.02
N TYR A 165 24.66 -23.24 7.70
CA TYR A 165 25.61 -22.33 7.05
C TYR A 165 27.08 -22.53 7.47
N GLY A 166 27.38 -23.42 8.42
CA GLY A 166 28.74 -23.83 8.75
C GLY A 166 29.65 -22.69 9.22
N VAL A 167 29.11 -21.70 9.93
CA VAL A 167 29.92 -20.61 10.50
C VAL A 167 30.34 -21.03 11.91
N SER A 168 31.62 -21.38 12.06
CA SER A 168 32.28 -21.55 13.36
C SER A 168 32.85 -20.23 13.84
#